data_AF-A0A8N1S917-F1
#
_entry.id   AF-A0A8N1S917-F1
#
_cell.length_a   1.000
_cell.length_b   1.000
_cell.length_c   1.000
_cell.angle_alpha   90.00
_cell.angle_beta   90.00
_cell.angle_gamma   90.00
#
_symmetry.space_group_name_H-M   'P 1'
#
loop_
_entity.id
_entity.type
_entity.pdbx_description
1 polymer ?
#
loop_
_entity_poly.entity_id
_entity_poly.type
_entity_poly.pdbx_seq_one_letter_code
_entity_poly.pdbx_strand_id
1 'polypeptide(L)'
;MLRNKRCKDNMIYITRLTRQVLSLLGVWPSYDRKRSTGESIWKYFLISMSYILLYCVLIPGGFFWIIEKRTRVRIQTIPLLLYGFMACGKYGNLIFREKNIRRCLKHIEEDWRIVTNVDARDTMIESANSGRRLVTLCAVFMYGSGLSFRSILPFAKGKIVTAQNITIKPLPCPAYFFSFDIQVSPFYELVFAIQFLSGIVTFSITTALCGLAAVFVMHACGQLKILVDLMRNLVEDQWQEKEEVDKKLARMVEHQIRIRNFLKLIENTLQQACLIELLGCTIIVCLLGYFIIMEWENSNSVAMCSYFISFTSMMINMFIFCYTGEQLTVQAESVARASCELEWYRLPEKKARGIVLVIIMSNLPIRITAGKMVDLSLKTYGNVVKTAVTYFNMLLNITD
;
A
#
# COMPACT_ATOMS: atom_id res chain seq x y z
N MET A 1 34.39 -9.69 -2.33
CA MET A 1 33.82 -8.42 -2.85
C MET A 1 32.67 -8.60 -3.86
N LEU A 2 32.75 -9.52 -4.84
CA LEU A 2 31.71 -9.71 -5.87
C LEU A 2 30.33 -10.14 -5.34
N ARG A 3 30.28 -10.99 -4.30
CA ARG A 3 29.04 -11.50 -3.70
C ARG A 3 28.18 -10.42 -3.03
N ASN A 4 28.83 -9.48 -2.33
CA ASN A 4 28.16 -8.36 -1.67
C ASN A 4 27.62 -7.33 -2.69
N LYS A 5 28.28 -7.21 -3.85
CA LYS A 5 27.86 -6.34 -4.95
C LYS A 5 26.54 -6.81 -5.59
N ARG A 6 26.46 -8.11 -5.97
CA ARG A 6 25.21 -8.71 -6.51
C ARG A 6 24.03 -8.61 -5.54
N CYS A 7 24.29 -8.67 -4.23
CA CYS A 7 23.24 -8.59 -3.23
C CYS A 7 22.64 -7.18 -3.13
N LYS A 8 23.53 -6.17 -3.13
CA LYS A 8 23.14 -4.75 -3.18
C LYS A 8 22.38 -4.43 -4.47
N ASP A 9 22.83 -4.96 -5.61
CA ASP A 9 22.18 -4.75 -6.90
C ASP A 9 20.76 -5.36 -6.93
N ASN A 10 20.58 -6.56 -6.38
CA ASN A 10 19.28 -7.20 -6.26
C ASN A 10 18.32 -6.39 -5.36
N MET A 11 18.78 -5.94 -4.19
CA MET A 11 17.96 -5.13 -3.29
C MET A 11 17.55 -3.80 -3.93
N ILE A 12 18.48 -3.13 -4.62
CA ILE A 12 18.19 -1.89 -5.37
C ILE A 12 17.16 -2.15 -6.46
N TYR A 13 17.30 -3.27 -7.19
CA TYR A 13 16.38 -3.66 -8.24
C TYR A 13 14.95 -3.90 -7.72
N ILE A 14 14.83 -4.65 -6.63
CA ILE A 14 13.53 -4.99 -5.99
C ILE A 14 12.83 -3.73 -5.48
N THR A 15 13.58 -2.84 -4.81
CA THR A 15 13.02 -1.65 -4.17
C THR A 15 12.91 -0.45 -5.13
N ARG A 16 13.34 -0.58 -6.39
CA ARG A 16 13.52 0.56 -7.32
C ARG A 16 12.26 1.43 -7.48
N LEU A 17 11.12 0.81 -7.77
CA LEU A 17 9.86 1.54 -7.99
C LEU A 17 9.41 2.26 -6.71
N THR A 18 9.31 1.53 -5.60
CA THR A 18 8.94 2.07 -4.29
C THR A 18 9.90 3.18 -3.87
N ARG A 19 11.20 3.02 -4.12
CA ARG A 19 12.23 4.02 -3.85
C ARG A 19 12.05 5.29 -4.68
N GLN A 20 11.80 5.16 -5.98
CA GLN A 20 11.58 6.32 -6.85
C GLN A 20 10.36 7.13 -6.38
N VAL A 21 9.22 6.46 -6.13
CA VAL A 21 7.99 7.11 -5.68
C VAL A 21 8.17 7.79 -4.31
N LEU A 22 8.74 7.09 -3.32
CA LEU A 22 9.01 7.66 -2.00
C LEU A 22 10.04 8.79 -2.02
N SER A 23 11.00 8.73 -2.94
CA SER A 23 12.00 9.79 -3.11
C SER A 23 11.39 11.05 -3.70
N LEU A 24 10.49 10.92 -4.67
CA LEU A 24 9.72 12.04 -5.23
C LEU A 24 8.84 12.71 -4.17
N LEU A 25 8.28 11.90 -3.26
CA LEU A 25 7.50 12.39 -2.11
C LEU A 25 8.36 12.95 -0.96
N GLY A 26 9.69 12.90 -1.04
CA GLY A 26 10.59 13.34 0.03
C GLY A 26 10.64 12.44 1.27
N VAL A 27 9.98 11.27 1.25
CA VAL A 27 9.85 10.37 2.41
C VAL A 27 10.96 9.30 2.45
N TRP A 28 11.65 9.06 1.33
CA TRP A 28 12.68 8.01 1.30
C TRP A 28 13.77 8.22 2.38
N PRO A 29 14.02 7.22 3.24
CA PRO A 29 14.99 7.36 4.31
C PRO A 29 16.43 7.28 3.78
N SER A 30 17.30 8.16 4.27
CA SER A 30 18.74 8.07 3.99
C SER A 30 19.36 6.89 4.77
N TYR A 31 20.09 6.03 4.06
CA TYR A 31 20.63 4.77 4.57
C TYR A 31 21.98 4.93 5.29
N ASP A 32 22.90 5.70 4.72
CA ASP A 32 24.34 5.53 5.00
C ASP A 32 25.04 6.72 5.66
N ARG A 33 24.42 7.91 5.74
CA ARG A 33 25.06 9.10 6.33
C ARG A 33 24.06 10.01 7.03
N LYS A 34 24.51 10.72 8.08
CA LYS A 34 23.79 11.90 8.60
C LYS A 34 23.51 12.80 7.41
N ARG A 35 22.22 13.07 7.12
CA ARG A 35 21.82 13.92 5.99
C ARG A 35 22.62 15.22 6.07
N SER A 36 23.17 15.65 4.94
CA SER A 36 23.69 17.01 4.85
C SER A 36 22.55 18.01 5.17
N THR A 37 22.89 19.18 5.69
CA THR A 37 21.91 20.25 5.94
C THR A 37 21.09 20.53 4.67
N GLY A 38 21.73 20.53 3.49
CA GLY A 38 21.05 20.70 2.20
C GLY A 38 20.06 19.57 1.85
N GLU A 39 20.40 18.30 2.11
CA GLU A 39 19.50 17.17 1.85
C GLU A 39 18.28 17.17 2.78
N SER A 40 18.45 17.69 4.00
CA SER A 40 17.34 17.85 4.94
C SER A 40 16.41 18.97 4.49
N ILE A 41 16.97 20.12 4.07
CA ILE A 41 16.20 21.23 3.50
C ILE A 41 15.43 20.77 2.27
N TRP A 42 16.07 20.06 1.33
CA TRP A 42 15.42 19.55 0.12
C TRP A 42 14.27 18.59 0.44
N LYS A 43 14.45 17.70 1.41
CA LYS A 43 13.36 16.83 1.89
C LYS A 43 12.17 17.64 2.41
N TYR A 44 12.41 18.59 3.32
CA TYR A 44 11.31 19.37 3.90
C TYR A 44 10.63 20.25 2.84
N PHE A 45 11.38 20.74 1.86
CA PHE A 45 10.85 21.41 0.68
C PHE A 45 9.90 20.51 -0.11
N LEU A 46 10.32 19.28 -0.47
CA LEU A 46 9.46 18.32 -1.19
C LEU A 46 8.19 17.96 -0.40
N ILE A 47 8.30 17.79 0.92
CA ILE A 47 7.16 17.51 1.79
C ILE A 47 6.19 18.69 1.82
N SER A 48 6.72 19.90 2.00
CA SER A 48 5.92 21.13 1.98
C SER A 48 5.19 21.31 0.66
N MET A 49 5.91 21.16 -0.47
CA MET A 49 5.34 21.23 -1.81
C MET A 49 4.23 20.20 -2.03
N SER A 50 4.43 18.96 -1.58
CA SER A 50 3.41 17.90 -1.69
C SER A 50 2.14 18.24 -0.90
N TYR A 51 2.28 18.74 0.33
CA TYR A 51 1.13 19.20 1.12
C TYR A 51 0.43 20.42 0.52
N ILE A 52 1.19 21.40 0.03
CA ILE A 52 0.64 22.58 -0.66
C ILE A 52 -0.23 22.12 -1.84
N LEU A 53 0.28 21.22 -2.69
CA LEU A 53 -0.48 20.67 -3.82
C LEU A 53 -1.76 19.95 -3.38
N LEU A 54 -1.74 19.20 -2.28
CA LEU A 54 -2.94 18.54 -1.74
C LEU A 54 -3.96 19.56 -1.22
N TYR A 55 -3.53 20.55 -0.44
CA TYR A 55 -4.40 21.58 0.12
C TYR A 55 -4.96 22.54 -0.93
N CYS A 56 -4.18 22.86 -1.98
CA CYS A 56 -4.65 23.65 -3.13
C CYS A 56 -5.84 23.03 -3.86
N VAL A 57 -6.08 21.72 -3.71
CA VAL A 57 -7.26 21.05 -4.27
C VAL A 57 -8.34 20.84 -3.21
N LEU A 58 -7.96 20.44 -1.99
CA LEU A 58 -8.90 20.17 -0.90
C LEU A 58 -9.66 21.42 -0.44
N ILE A 59 -8.98 22.56 -0.28
CA ILE A 59 -9.60 23.78 0.25
C ILE A 59 -10.64 24.33 -0.75
N PRO A 60 -10.32 24.56 -2.04
CA PRO A 60 -11.31 25.02 -3.02
C PRO A 60 -12.43 24.01 -3.27
N GLY A 61 -12.13 22.70 -3.21
CA GLY A 61 -13.14 21.65 -3.33
C GLY A 61 -14.10 21.61 -2.12
N GLY A 62 -13.59 21.85 -0.91
CA GLY A 62 -14.40 21.96 0.30
C GLY A 62 -15.32 23.17 0.26
N PHE A 63 -14.81 24.34 -0.15
CA PHE A 63 -15.64 25.53 -0.38
C PHE A 63 -16.70 25.29 -1.44
N PHE A 64 -16.34 24.64 -2.56
CA PHE A 64 -17.30 24.26 -3.59
C PHE A 64 -18.43 23.39 -3.03
N TRP A 65 -18.10 22.39 -2.21
CA TRP A 65 -19.10 21.51 -1.59
C TRP A 65 -20.03 22.24 -0.60
N ILE A 66 -19.57 23.31 0.05
CA ILE A 66 -20.40 24.14 0.96
C ILE A 66 -21.31 25.08 0.18
N ILE A 67 -20.79 25.71 -0.88
CA ILE A 67 -21.48 26.78 -1.62
C ILE A 67 -22.47 26.22 -2.65
N GLU A 68 -22.12 25.11 -3.33
CA GLU A 68 -22.96 24.52 -4.36
C GLU A 68 -24.27 24.02 -3.74
N LYS A 69 -25.42 24.51 -4.23
CA LYS A 69 -26.74 24.16 -3.69
C LYS A 69 -27.30 22.87 -4.31
N ARG A 70 -26.81 22.47 -5.49
CA ARG A 70 -27.30 21.27 -6.18
C ARG A 70 -26.76 20.00 -5.54
N THR A 71 -27.66 19.23 -4.93
CA THR A 71 -27.36 17.96 -4.25
C THR A 71 -26.59 16.99 -5.15
N ARG A 72 -27.01 16.82 -6.41
CA ARG A 72 -26.38 15.92 -7.38
C ARG A 72 -24.89 16.23 -7.59
N VAL A 73 -24.53 17.51 -7.76
CA VAL A 73 -23.15 17.94 -8.00
C VAL A 73 -22.30 17.83 -6.73
N ARG A 74 -22.90 18.09 -5.56
CA ARG A 74 -22.23 17.87 -4.26
C ARG A 74 -21.89 16.40 -4.04
N ILE A 75 -22.80 15.48 -4.37
CA ILE A 75 -22.54 14.03 -4.20
C ILE A 75 -21.35 13.62 -5.07
N GLN A 76 -21.28 14.09 -6.33
CA GLN A 76 -20.16 13.82 -7.25
C GLN A 76 -18.79 14.28 -6.73
N THR A 77 -18.72 15.30 -5.86
CA THR A 77 -17.45 15.77 -5.28
C THR A 77 -17.02 15.02 -4.03
N ILE A 78 -17.92 14.26 -3.38
CA ILE A 78 -17.63 13.55 -2.11
C ILE A 78 -16.46 12.56 -2.28
N PRO A 79 -16.40 11.67 -3.29
CA PRO A 79 -15.26 10.74 -3.39
C PRO A 79 -13.92 11.45 -3.59
N LEU A 80 -13.91 12.58 -4.28
CA LEU A 80 -12.69 13.35 -4.53
C LEU A 80 -12.16 13.98 -3.24
N LEU A 81 -13.06 14.59 -2.45
CA LEU A 81 -12.70 15.15 -1.15
C LEU A 81 -12.28 14.06 -0.18
N LEU A 82 -13.05 12.97 -0.09
CA LEU A 82 -12.74 11.83 0.77
C LEU A 82 -11.37 11.23 0.42
N TYR A 83 -11.10 11.00 -0.87
CA TYR A 83 -9.80 10.47 -1.31
C TYR A 83 -8.65 11.44 -1.03
N GLY A 84 -8.87 12.76 -1.15
CA GLY A 84 -7.89 13.77 -0.76
C GLY A 84 -7.60 13.75 0.75
N PHE A 85 -8.63 13.65 1.60
CA PHE A 85 -8.46 13.51 3.05
C PHE A 85 -7.70 12.22 3.42
N MET A 86 -8.05 11.11 2.77
CA MET A 86 -7.33 9.84 2.93
C MET A 86 -5.86 9.99 2.54
N ALA A 87 -5.56 10.67 1.43
CA ALA A 87 -4.19 10.88 0.98
C ALA A 87 -3.39 11.74 1.96
N CYS A 88 -3.97 12.80 2.52
CA CYS A 88 -3.34 13.59 3.59
C CYS A 88 -3.06 12.74 4.83
N GLY A 89 -4.02 11.91 5.28
CA GLY A 89 -3.86 11.02 6.42
C GLY A 89 -2.78 9.96 6.19
N LYS A 90 -2.80 9.32 5.01
CA LYS A 90 -1.79 8.34 4.56
C LYS A 90 -0.39 8.96 4.47
N TYR A 91 -0.28 10.16 3.94
CA TYR A 91 1.00 10.87 3.82
C TYR A 91 1.54 11.29 5.18
N GLY A 92 0.68 11.81 6.06
CA GLY A 92 1.04 12.08 7.45
C GLY A 92 1.52 10.84 8.18
N ASN A 93 0.87 9.69 7.93
CA ASN A 93 1.31 8.41 8.49
C ASN A 93 2.69 7.99 7.98
N LEU A 94 2.96 8.09 6.67
CA LEU A 94 4.27 7.82 6.07
C LEU A 94 5.38 8.67 6.70
N ILE A 95 5.12 9.96 6.92
CA ILE A 95 6.09 10.89 7.53
C ILE A 95 6.32 10.52 9.00
N PHE A 96 5.24 10.31 9.77
CA PHE A 96 5.33 9.97 11.19
C PHE A 96 6.05 8.63 11.42
N ARG A 97 5.85 7.66 10.51
CA ARG A 97 6.45 6.31 10.58
C ARG A 97 7.79 6.19 9.84
N GLU A 98 8.38 7.27 9.34
CA GLU A 98 9.65 7.24 8.59
C GLU A 98 10.77 6.49 9.32
N LYS A 99 10.88 6.67 10.65
CA LYS A 99 11.88 5.97 11.47
C LYS A 99 11.68 4.45 11.45
N ASN A 100 10.43 3.99 11.50
CA ASN A 100 10.11 2.56 11.46
C ASN A 100 10.31 2.00 10.04
N ILE A 101 9.89 2.73 9.00
CA ILE A 101 10.15 2.39 7.59
C ILE A 101 11.66 2.20 7.36
N ARG A 102 12.49 3.12 7.89
CA ARG A 102 13.95 3.00 7.82
C ARG A 102 14.47 1.74 8.52
N ARG A 103 13.94 1.42 9.70
CA ARG A 103 14.32 0.19 10.43
C ARG A 103 13.94 -1.06 9.65
N CYS A 104 12.75 -1.11 9.03
CA CYS A 104 12.34 -2.23 8.19
C CYS A 104 13.30 -2.42 7.01
N LEU A 105 13.60 -1.32 6.33
CA LEU A 105 14.49 -1.31 5.17
C LEU A 105 15.92 -1.74 5.51
N LYS A 106 16.46 -1.31 6.66
CA LYS A 106 17.75 -1.78 7.18
C LYS A 106 17.72 -3.27 7.51
N HIS A 107 16.64 -3.75 8.13
CA HIS A 107 16.48 -5.16 8.43
C HIS A 107 16.52 -6.01 7.16
N ILE A 108 15.79 -5.60 6.11
CA ILE A 108 15.83 -6.26 4.80
C ILE A 108 17.26 -6.29 4.26
N GLU A 109 17.95 -5.14 4.26
CA GLU A 109 19.33 -5.05 3.77
C GLU A 109 20.29 -5.98 4.52
N GLU A 110 20.19 -6.04 5.84
CA GLU A 110 20.98 -6.94 6.67
C GLU A 110 20.71 -8.40 6.32
N ASP A 111 19.44 -8.80 6.15
CA ASP A 111 19.09 -10.17 5.80
C ASP A 111 19.71 -10.57 4.44
N TRP A 112 19.61 -9.68 3.44
CA TRP A 112 20.26 -9.85 2.15
C TRP A 112 21.78 -10.01 2.28
N ARG A 113 22.44 -9.24 3.16
CA ARG A 113 23.89 -9.34 3.39
C ARG A 113 24.30 -10.64 4.11
N ILE A 114 23.48 -11.13 5.03
CA ILE A 114 23.76 -12.32 5.85
C ILE A 114 23.57 -13.60 5.03
N VAL A 115 22.64 -13.62 4.09
CA VAL A 115 22.31 -14.84 3.32
C VAL A 115 23.46 -15.28 2.44
N THR A 116 24.04 -16.43 2.80
CA THR A 116 25.07 -17.12 2.04
C THR A 116 24.51 -18.30 1.25
N ASN A 117 23.54 -19.04 1.78
CA ASN A 117 22.99 -20.19 1.06
C ASN A 117 22.32 -19.77 -0.27
N VAL A 118 22.57 -20.54 -1.34
CA VAL A 118 22.00 -20.30 -2.67
C VAL A 118 20.50 -20.50 -2.66
N ASP A 119 20.01 -21.59 -2.06
CA ASP A 119 18.57 -21.90 -2.02
C ASP A 119 17.78 -20.82 -1.26
N ALA A 120 18.30 -20.42 -0.09
CA ALA A 120 17.70 -19.34 0.70
C ALA A 120 17.67 -18.02 -0.08
N ARG A 121 18.71 -17.74 -0.88
CA ARG A 121 18.76 -16.55 -1.72
C ARG A 121 17.73 -16.61 -2.84
N ASP A 122 17.56 -17.75 -3.48
CA ASP A 122 16.60 -17.92 -4.58
C ASP A 122 15.16 -17.79 -4.05
N THR A 123 14.86 -18.34 -2.87
CA THR A 123 13.60 -18.13 -2.15
C THR A 123 13.33 -16.66 -1.85
N MET A 124 14.36 -15.89 -1.44
CA MET A 124 14.23 -14.44 -1.23
C MET A 124 13.99 -13.68 -2.54
N ILE A 125 14.67 -14.06 -3.63
CA ILE A 125 14.48 -13.44 -4.95
C ILE A 125 13.07 -13.70 -5.47
N GLU A 126 12.56 -14.93 -5.34
CA GLU A 126 11.21 -15.31 -5.75
C GLU A 126 10.15 -14.49 -4.99
N SER A 127 10.29 -14.40 -3.67
CA SER A 127 9.38 -13.66 -2.81
C SER A 127 9.43 -12.15 -3.13
N ALA A 128 10.62 -11.60 -3.33
CA ALA A 128 10.80 -10.21 -3.70
C ALA A 128 10.24 -9.86 -5.10
N ASN A 129 10.38 -10.77 -6.08
CA ASN A 129 9.80 -10.62 -7.40
C ASN A 129 8.27 -10.60 -7.35
N SER A 130 7.68 -11.43 -6.50
CA SER A 130 6.24 -11.41 -6.23
C SER A 130 5.81 -10.06 -5.65
N GLY A 131 6.55 -9.51 -4.69
CA GLY A 131 6.31 -8.16 -4.16
C GLY A 131 6.39 -7.08 -5.25
N ARG A 132 7.42 -7.12 -6.11
CA ARG A 132 7.60 -6.17 -7.22
C ARG A 132 6.46 -6.23 -8.23
N ARG A 133 5.94 -7.42 -8.55
CA ARG A 133 4.78 -7.59 -9.44
C ARG A 133 3.55 -6.89 -8.85
N LEU A 134 3.29 -7.05 -7.54
CA LEU A 134 2.22 -6.35 -6.84
C LEU A 134 2.37 -4.83 -6.89
N VAL A 135 3.59 -4.30 -6.65
CA VAL A 135 3.85 -2.85 -6.74
C VAL A 135 3.61 -2.32 -8.15
N THR A 136 4.04 -3.07 -9.16
CA THR A 136 3.87 -2.70 -10.58
C THR A 136 2.40 -2.69 -10.96
N LEU A 137 1.64 -3.70 -10.53
CA LEU A 137 0.19 -3.78 -10.71
C LEU A 137 -0.51 -2.56 -10.08
N CYS A 138 -0.20 -2.26 -8.81
CA CYS A 138 -0.73 -1.08 -8.12
C CYS A 138 -0.42 0.21 -8.90
N ALA A 139 0.83 0.42 -9.30
CA ALA A 139 1.22 1.63 -10.02
C ALA A 139 0.45 1.78 -11.35
N VAL A 140 0.37 0.72 -12.16
CA VAL A 140 -0.33 0.76 -13.46
C VAL A 140 -1.80 1.14 -13.29
N PHE A 141 -2.51 0.51 -12.35
CA PHE A 141 -3.92 0.80 -12.12
C PHE A 141 -4.14 2.19 -11.51
N MET A 142 -3.35 2.57 -10.50
CA MET A 142 -3.51 3.86 -9.83
C MET A 142 -3.22 5.02 -10.79
N TYR A 143 -2.08 5.02 -11.49
CA TYR A 143 -1.77 6.09 -12.45
C TYR A 143 -2.69 6.03 -13.67
N GLY A 144 -3.09 4.85 -14.15
CA GLY A 144 -4.06 4.69 -15.23
C GLY A 144 -5.42 5.31 -14.91
N SER A 145 -5.96 5.03 -13.72
CA SER A 145 -7.19 5.67 -13.22
C SER A 145 -7.05 7.17 -13.10
N GLY A 146 -5.89 7.65 -12.67
CA GLY A 146 -5.59 9.07 -12.56
C GLY A 146 -5.63 9.80 -13.89
N LEU A 147 -5.00 9.22 -14.91
CA LEU A 147 -5.02 9.75 -16.28
C LEU A 147 -6.44 9.75 -16.86
N SER A 148 -7.19 8.66 -16.67
CA SER A 148 -8.57 8.58 -17.15
C SER A 148 -9.46 9.63 -16.50
N PHE A 149 -9.45 9.70 -15.17
CA PHE A 149 -10.34 10.57 -14.42
C PHE A 149 -9.95 12.05 -14.50
N ARG A 150 -8.65 12.38 -14.38
CA ARG A 150 -8.18 13.78 -14.31
C ARG A 150 -7.80 14.40 -15.65
N SER A 151 -7.66 13.61 -16.71
CA SER A 151 -7.32 14.16 -18.04
C SER A 151 -8.37 13.80 -19.07
N ILE A 152 -8.59 12.51 -19.33
CA ILE A 152 -9.45 12.07 -20.44
C ILE A 152 -10.89 12.57 -20.24
N LEU A 153 -11.45 12.43 -19.04
CA LEU A 153 -12.83 12.82 -18.76
C LEU A 153 -13.12 14.33 -18.96
N PRO A 154 -12.33 15.27 -18.39
CA PRO A 154 -12.49 16.71 -18.66
C PRO A 154 -12.37 17.07 -20.15
N PHE A 155 -11.37 16.52 -20.86
CA PHE A 155 -11.17 16.84 -22.27
C PHE A 155 -12.30 16.29 -23.14
N ALA A 156 -12.81 15.09 -22.84
CA ALA A 156 -13.92 14.50 -23.58
C ALA A 156 -15.26 15.21 -23.36
N LYS A 157 -15.50 15.78 -22.16
CA LYS A 157 -16.70 16.60 -21.90
C LYS A 157 -16.73 17.90 -22.71
N GLY A 158 -15.58 18.37 -23.21
CA GLY A 158 -15.49 19.56 -24.05
C GLY A 158 -15.93 20.84 -23.35
N LYS A 159 -16.18 21.91 -24.13
CA LYS A 159 -16.69 23.19 -23.62
C LYS A 159 -18.21 23.11 -23.48
N ILE A 160 -18.73 23.35 -22.28
CA ILE A 160 -20.17 23.35 -22.00
C ILE A 160 -20.68 24.79 -22.14
N VAL A 161 -21.54 25.06 -23.11
CA VAL A 161 -22.19 26.38 -23.24
C VAL A 161 -23.48 26.36 -22.44
N THR A 162 -23.56 27.20 -21.41
CA THR A 162 -24.76 27.33 -20.56
C THR A 162 -25.84 28.11 -21.30
N ALA A 163 -27.11 27.95 -20.93
CA ALA A 163 -28.25 28.70 -21.50
C ALA A 163 -28.10 30.24 -21.45
N GLN A 164 -27.17 30.75 -20.64
CA GLN A 164 -26.79 32.16 -20.52
C GLN A 164 -25.63 32.56 -21.48
N ASN A 165 -25.31 31.75 -22.49
CA ASN A 165 -24.17 31.91 -23.41
C ASN A 165 -22.77 31.97 -22.75
N ILE A 166 -22.63 31.44 -21.54
CA ILE A 166 -21.34 31.34 -20.85
C ILE A 166 -20.70 29.99 -21.20
N THR A 167 -19.46 30.03 -21.72
CA THR A 167 -18.68 28.85 -22.06
C THR A 167 -17.88 28.37 -20.85
N ILE A 168 -18.21 27.19 -20.32
CA ILE A 168 -17.55 26.56 -19.17
C ILE A 168 -16.65 25.43 -19.65
N LYS A 169 -15.36 25.54 -19.37
CA LYS A 169 -14.37 24.46 -19.47
C LYS A 169 -14.40 23.63 -18.16
N PRO A 170 -14.65 22.32 -18.23
CA PRO A 170 -14.76 21.46 -17.06
C PRO A 170 -13.39 21.19 -16.43
N LEU A 171 -13.29 21.38 -15.11
CA LEU A 171 -12.09 21.01 -14.35
C LEU A 171 -12.11 19.52 -13.94
N PRO A 172 -10.93 18.89 -13.76
CA PRO A 172 -10.80 17.54 -13.20
C PRO A 172 -11.50 17.37 -11.85
N CYS A 173 -11.39 18.38 -10.99
CA CYS A 173 -12.11 18.48 -9.74
C CYS A 173 -12.88 19.80 -9.71
N PRO A 174 -14.21 19.78 -9.47
CA PRO A 174 -14.97 21.00 -9.20
C PRO A 174 -14.38 21.75 -8.01
N ALA A 175 -14.16 23.05 -8.18
CA ALA A 175 -13.49 23.89 -7.20
C ALA A 175 -14.06 25.32 -7.26
N TYR A 176 -14.19 25.95 -6.10
CA TYR A 176 -14.65 27.32 -5.98
C TYR A 176 -13.48 28.23 -5.58
N PHE A 177 -13.22 29.26 -6.38
CA PHE A 177 -12.19 30.26 -6.12
C PHE A 177 -12.84 31.63 -6.03
N PHE A 178 -12.58 32.36 -4.94
CA PHE A 178 -13.25 33.64 -4.64
C PHE A 178 -12.72 34.82 -5.48
N SER A 179 -11.45 34.76 -5.89
CA SER A 179 -10.71 35.97 -6.28
C SER A 179 -10.52 36.16 -7.78
N PHE A 180 -10.77 35.16 -8.63
CA PHE A 180 -10.44 35.23 -10.07
C PHE A 180 -11.39 34.36 -10.91
N ASP A 181 -11.68 34.79 -12.15
CA ASP A 181 -12.44 33.99 -13.10
C ASP A 181 -11.57 32.86 -13.68
N ILE A 182 -11.90 31.62 -13.31
CA ILE A 182 -11.17 30.40 -13.65
C ILE A 182 -11.32 30.06 -15.13
N GLN A 183 -12.32 30.59 -15.82
CA GLN A 183 -12.58 30.25 -17.23
C GLN A 183 -11.69 31.04 -18.20
N VAL A 184 -11.03 32.09 -17.71
CA VAL A 184 -10.14 32.95 -18.49
C VAL A 184 -8.72 32.38 -18.53
N SER A 185 -8.12 32.35 -19.72
CA SER A 185 -6.71 31.98 -19.91
C SER A 185 -5.80 33.11 -19.39
N PRO A 186 -4.74 32.84 -18.61
CA PRO A 186 -4.09 31.53 -18.38
C PRO A 186 -4.49 30.83 -17.06
N PHE A 187 -5.47 31.35 -16.32
CA PHE A 187 -5.82 30.84 -14.99
C PHE A 187 -6.39 29.42 -15.02
N TYR A 188 -7.21 29.12 -16.04
CA TYR A 188 -7.73 27.78 -16.26
C TYR A 188 -6.62 26.74 -16.38
N GLU A 189 -5.64 27.01 -17.27
CA GLU A 189 -4.54 26.12 -17.58
C GLU A 189 -3.65 25.88 -16.34
N LEU A 190 -3.43 26.92 -15.54
CA LEU A 190 -2.68 26.83 -14.29
C LEU A 190 -3.40 26.00 -13.22
N VAL A 191 -4.69 26.23 -13.00
CA VAL A 191 -5.49 25.44 -12.04
C VAL A 191 -5.56 23.97 -12.48
N PHE A 192 -5.75 23.72 -13.77
CA PHE A 192 -5.73 22.38 -14.34
C PHE A 192 -4.40 21.67 -14.05
N ALA A 193 -3.26 22.35 -14.30
CA ALA A 193 -1.93 21.80 -14.02
C ALA A 193 -1.73 21.49 -12.53
N ILE A 194 -2.17 22.38 -11.62
CA ILE A 194 -2.09 22.15 -10.18
C ILE A 194 -2.93 20.94 -9.76
N GLN A 195 -4.18 20.83 -10.26
CA GLN A 195 -5.04 19.68 -9.97
C GLN A 195 -4.46 18.38 -10.52
N PHE A 196 -3.83 18.40 -11.69
CA PHE A 196 -3.18 17.23 -12.27
C PHE A 196 -1.97 16.79 -11.44
N LEU A 197 -1.07 17.72 -11.08
CA LEU A 197 0.09 17.47 -10.21
C LEU A 197 -0.33 16.95 -8.83
N SER A 198 -1.35 17.55 -8.23
CA SER A 198 -1.94 17.08 -6.97
C SER A 198 -2.47 15.65 -7.09
N GLY A 199 -3.07 15.29 -8.23
CA GLY A 199 -3.46 13.92 -8.54
C GLY A 199 -2.29 12.96 -8.55
N ILE A 200 -1.19 13.30 -9.23
CA ILE A 200 0.04 12.51 -9.26
C ILE A 200 0.56 12.28 -7.84
N VAL A 201 0.58 13.31 -6.99
CA VAL A 201 1.01 13.19 -5.58
C VAL A 201 0.10 12.21 -4.82
N THR A 202 -1.22 12.36 -4.96
CA THR A 202 -2.22 11.49 -4.31
C THR A 202 -2.05 10.01 -4.67
N PHE A 203 -1.89 9.71 -5.98
CA PHE A 203 -1.67 8.34 -6.46
C PHE A 203 -0.29 7.81 -6.07
N SER A 204 0.73 8.67 -6.04
CA SER A 204 2.07 8.33 -5.58
C SER A 204 2.09 7.94 -4.10
N ILE A 205 1.33 8.63 -3.24
CA ILE A 205 1.21 8.29 -1.81
C ILE A 205 0.62 6.89 -1.64
N THR A 206 -0.47 6.59 -2.35
CA THR A 206 -1.12 5.27 -2.28
C THR A 206 -0.19 4.17 -2.82
N THR A 207 0.45 4.41 -3.96
CA THR A 207 1.41 3.47 -4.56
C THR A 207 2.62 3.24 -3.65
N ALA A 208 3.12 4.28 -2.96
CA ALA A 208 4.21 4.16 -2.01
C ALA A 208 3.84 3.27 -0.82
N LEU A 209 2.65 3.44 -0.24
CA LEU A 209 2.17 2.60 0.87
C LEU A 209 1.96 1.15 0.45
N CYS A 210 1.28 0.92 -0.67
CA CYS A 210 1.12 -0.42 -1.23
C CYS A 210 2.48 -1.05 -1.55
N GLY A 211 3.42 -0.25 -2.06
CA GLY A 211 4.77 -0.68 -2.36
C GLY A 211 5.57 -1.09 -1.14
N LEU A 212 5.46 -0.34 -0.04
CA LEU A 212 6.08 -0.69 1.23
C LEU A 212 5.46 -1.96 1.82
N ALA A 213 4.13 -2.07 1.81
CA ALA A 213 3.42 -3.27 2.26
C ALA A 213 3.87 -4.51 1.49
N ALA A 214 3.81 -4.47 0.15
CA ALA A 214 4.22 -5.61 -0.67
C ALA A 214 5.69 -6.00 -0.46
N VAL A 215 6.62 -5.03 -0.44
CA VAL A 215 8.06 -5.33 -0.23
C VAL A 215 8.31 -5.93 1.15
N PHE A 216 7.75 -5.35 2.21
CA PHE A 216 7.99 -5.80 3.58
C PHE A 216 7.37 -7.16 3.86
N VAL A 217 6.10 -7.33 3.47
CA VAL A 217 5.37 -8.56 3.73
C VAL A 217 5.91 -9.71 2.91
N MET A 218 6.19 -9.50 1.62
CA MET A 218 6.77 -10.56 0.81
C MET A 218 8.20 -10.93 1.23
N HIS A 219 8.99 -9.97 1.74
CA HIS A 219 10.27 -10.32 2.38
C HIS A 219 10.07 -11.20 3.61
N ALA A 220 9.13 -10.86 4.49
CA ALA A 220 8.80 -11.67 5.65
C ALA A 220 8.32 -13.08 5.25
N CYS A 221 7.48 -13.21 4.21
CA CYS A 221 7.08 -14.50 3.65
C CYS A 221 8.28 -15.32 3.17
N GLY A 222 9.25 -14.70 2.47
CA GLY A 222 10.49 -15.37 2.07
C GLY A 222 11.32 -15.85 3.26
N GLN A 223 11.41 -15.05 4.33
CA GLN A 223 12.10 -15.46 5.55
C GLN A 223 11.38 -16.61 6.28
N LEU A 224 10.05 -16.62 6.28
CA LEU A 224 9.26 -17.74 6.84
C LEU A 224 9.46 -19.03 6.03
N LYS A 225 9.53 -18.97 4.70
CA LYS A 225 9.88 -20.12 3.86
C LYS A 225 11.26 -20.69 4.23
N ILE A 226 12.27 -19.82 4.37
CA ILE A 226 13.61 -20.23 4.83
C ILE A 226 13.55 -20.88 6.22
N LEU A 227 12.70 -20.36 7.12
CA LEU A 227 12.51 -20.97 8.45
C LEU A 227 11.93 -22.39 8.36
N VAL A 228 10.97 -22.62 7.45
CA VAL A 228 10.42 -23.96 7.19
C VAL A 228 11.52 -24.91 6.69
N ASP A 229 12.37 -24.46 5.76
CA ASP A 229 13.48 -25.27 5.26
C ASP A 229 14.49 -25.60 6.37
N LEU A 230 14.78 -24.64 7.26
CA LEU A 230 15.61 -24.89 8.45
C LEU A 230 14.99 -25.91 9.40
N MET A 231 13.65 -25.87 9.58
CA MET A 231 12.92 -26.86 10.39
C MET A 231 13.00 -28.26 9.77
N ARG A 232 12.87 -28.38 8.45
CA ARG A 232 12.94 -29.66 7.74
C ARG A 232 14.33 -30.27 7.74
N ASN A 233 15.36 -29.46 7.49
CA ASN A 233 16.75 -29.91 7.53
C ASN A 233 17.15 -30.41 8.94
N LEU A 234 16.52 -29.88 9.99
CA LEU A 234 16.73 -30.37 11.35
C LEU A 234 16.18 -31.79 11.58
N VAL A 235 15.20 -32.23 10.78
CA VAL A 235 14.60 -33.57 10.85
C VAL A 235 15.34 -34.57 9.97
N GLU A 236 15.78 -34.16 8.77
CA GLU A 236 16.45 -35.03 7.79
C GLU A 236 17.87 -35.43 8.21
N ASP A 237 18.63 -34.49 8.77
CA ASP A 237 19.93 -34.78 9.38
C ASP A 237 19.68 -35.51 10.71
N GLN A 238 19.59 -36.84 10.68
CA GLN A 238 19.50 -37.67 11.89
C GLN A 238 20.46 -37.15 12.95
N TRP A 239 20.00 -37.02 14.20
CA TRP A 239 20.65 -36.37 15.36
C TRP A 239 22.00 -36.99 15.79
N GLN A 240 22.93 -37.23 14.86
CA GLN A 240 24.13 -38.04 15.01
C GLN A 240 25.22 -37.32 15.82
N GLU A 241 25.30 -35.98 15.74
CA GLU A 241 26.21 -35.18 16.56
C GLU A 241 25.48 -34.14 17.43
N LYS A 242 25.68 -34.22 18.75
CA LYS A 242 24.98 -33.39 19.73
C LYS A 242 25.31 -31.89 19.62
N GLU A 243 26.52 -31.53 19.20
CA GLU A 243 27.00 -30.14 19.09
C GLU A 243 26.49 -29.44 17.81
N GLU A 244 26.39 -30.18 16.70
CA GLU A 244 25.76 -29.75 15.45
C GLU A 244 24.29 -29.37 15.67
N VAL A 245 23.57 -30.18 16.45
CA VAL A 245 22.15 -30.00 16.76
C VAL A 245 21.87 -28.72 17.55
N ASP A 246 22.70 -28.40 18.55
CA ASP A 246 22.53 -27.18 19.34
C ASP A 246 22.77 -25.92 18.50
N LYS A 247 23.75 -25.96 17.59
CA LYS A 247 24.02 -24.87 16.64
C LYS A 247 22.86 -24.69 15.65
N LYS A 248 22.29 -25.78 15.12
CA LYS A 248 21.14 -25.73 14.19
C LYS A 248 19.88 -25.21 14.88
N LEU A 249 19.57 -25.71 16.09
CA LEU A 249 18.43 -25.25 16.90
C LEU A 249 18.57 -23.77 17.28
N ALA A 250 19.75 -23.33 17.73
CA ALA A 250 20.02 -21.93 18.04
C ALA A 250 19.79 -21.03 16.82
N ARG A 251 20.30 -21.43 15.64
CA ARG A 251 20.08 -20.71 14.38
C ARG A 251 18.60 -20.59 14.01
N MET A 252 17.84 -21.68 14.17
CA MET A 252 16.40 -21.68 13.91
C MET A 252 15.64 -20.72 14.84
N VAL A 253 15.93 -20.76 16.15
CA VAL A 253 15.30 -19.89 17.16
C VAL A 253 15.65 -18.43 16.92
N GLU A 254 16.92 -18.12 16.64
CA GLU A 254 17.37 -16.77 16.33
C GLU A 254 16.67 -16.22 15.07
N HIS A 255 16.53 -17.05 14.03
CA HIS A 255 15.82 -16.70 12.81
C HIS A 255 14.33 -16.43 13.07
N GLN A 256 13.66 -17.29 13.85
CA GLN A 256 12.25 -17.10 14.24
C GLN A 256 12.03 -15.80 15.04
N ILE A 257 12.92 -15.51 16.00
CA ILE A 257 12.86 -14.27 16.80
C ILE A 257 13.06 -13.04 15.90
N ARG A 258 14.03 -13.10 14.99
CA ARG A 258 14.34 -12.03 14.03
C ARG A 258 13.13 -11.72 13.14
N ILE A 259 12.52 -12.74 12.53
CA ILE A 259 11.29 -12.60 11.72
C ILE A 259 10.14 -12.03 12.54
N ARG A 260 9.93 -12.56 13.76
CA ARG A 260 8.84 -12.09 14.63
C ARG A 260 9.01 -10.62 14.99
N ASN A 261 10.23 -10.17 15.28
CA ASN A 261 10.52 -8.77 15.54
C ASN A 261 10.30 -7.88 14.29
N PHE A 262 10.67 -8.38 13.12
CA PHE A 262 10.41 -7.71 11.85
C PHE A 262 8.90 -7.57 11.58
N LEU A 263 8.11 -8.62 11.79
CA LEU A 263 6.64 -8.58 11.64
C LEU A 263 5.97 -7.58 12.60
N LYS A 264 6.41 -7.51 13.87
CA LYS A 264 5.94 -6.47 14.80
C LYS A 264 6.24 -5.06 14.29
N LEU A 265 7.40 -4.87 13.66
CA LEU A 265 7.79 -3.57 13.12
C LEU A 265 6.95 -3.21 11.87
N ILE A 266 6.69 -4.17 10.99
CA ILE A 266 5.79 -4.01 9.84
C ILE A 266 4.40 -3.61 10.32
N GLU A 267 3.85 -4.36 11.27
CA GLU A 267 2.50 -4.13 11.78
C GLU A 267 2.36 -2.74 12.40
N ASN A 268 3.32 -2.35 13.25
CA ASN A 268 3.35 -1.01 13.83
C ASN A 268 3.49 0.12 12.80
N THR A 269 4.06 -0.18 11.63
CA THR A 269 4.26 0.78 10.55
C THR A 269 3.03 0.93 9.68
N LEU A 270 2.35 -0.18 9.34
CA LEU A 270 1.29 -0.20 8.34
C LEU A 270 -0.13 -0.15 8.91
N GLN A 271 -0.35 -0.56 10.16
CA GLN A 271 -1.69 -0.73 10.74
C GLN A 271 -2.65 0.46 10.54
N GLN A 272 -2.15 1.70 10.70
CA GLN A 272 -2.95 2.92 10.57
C GLN A 272 -3.25 3.25 9.11
N ALA A 273 -2.26 3.10 8.22
CA ALA A 273 -2.46 3.31 6.80
C ALA A 273 -3.43 2.29 6.19
N CYS A 274 -3.33 1.02 6.60
CA CYS A 274 -4.26 -0.04 6.21
C CYS A 274 -5.69 0.23 6.69
N LEU A 275 -5.86 0.82 7.88
CA LEU A 275 -7.19 1.23 8.36
C LEU A 275 -7.79 2.33 7.50
N ILE A 276 -7.02 3.38 7.20
CA ILE A 276 -7.47 4.49 6.34
C ILE A 276 -7.84 3.96 4.96
N GLU A 277 -7.03 3.05 4.40
CA GLU A 277 -7.31 2.38 3.12
C GLU A 277 -8.63 1.60 3.16
N LEU A 278 -8.80 0.69 4.12
CA LEU A 278 -9.95 -0.20 4.16
C LEU A 278 -11.28 0.57 4.31
N LEU A 279 -11.35 1.49 5.27
CA LEU A 279 -12.57 2.28 5.52
C LEU A 279 -12.87 3.21 4.35
N GLY A 280 -11.85 3.91 3.86
CA GLY A 280 -12.02 4.89 2.81
C GLY A 280 -12.36 4.25 1.45
N CYS A 281 -11.72 3.14 1.09
CA CYS A 281 -12.04 2.40 -0.13
C CYS A 281 -13.48 1.87 -0.11
N THR A 282 -13.98 1.39 1.04
CA THR A 282 -15.36 0.89 1.15
C THR A 282 -16.38 1.95 0.71
N ILE A 283 -16.22 3.18 1.22
CA ILE A 283 -17.11 4.30 0.90
C ILE A 283 -16.92 4.76 -0.54
N ILE A 284 -15.67 4.88 -1.00
CA ILE A 284 -15.37 5.33 -2.37
C ILE A 284 -15.91 4.35 -3.41
N VAL A 285 -15.71 3.04 -3.22
CA VAL A 285 -16.20 1.99 -4.13
C VAL A 285 -17.72 2.02 -4.22
N CYS A 286 -18.41 2.18 -3.09
CA CYS A 286 -19.86 2.36 -3.05
C CYS A 286 -20.33 3.56 -3.90
N LEU A 287 -19.73 4.74 -3.69
CA LEU A 287 -20.08 5.96 -4.42
C LEU A 287 -19.73 5.88 -5.92
N LEU A 288 -18.59 5.28 -6.27
CA LEU A 288 -18.21 5.06 -7.66
C LEU A 288 -19.17 4.11 -8.37
N GLY A 289 -19.63 3.05 -7.69
CA GLY A 289 -20.67 2.15 -8.20
C GLY A 289 -21.94 2.91 -8.58
N TYR A 290 -22.42 3.78 -7.68
CA TYR A 290 -23.59 4.63 -7.92
C TYR A 290 -23.40 5.54 -9.15
N PHE A 291 -22.23 6.16 -9.30
CA PHE A 291 -21.96 7.02 -10.46
C PHE A 291 -21.85 6.26 -11.78
N ILE A 292 -21.44 5.00 -11.78
CA ILE A 292 -21.43 4.17 -12.99
C ILE A 292 -22.86 3.98 -13.51
N ILE A 293 -23.82 3.67 -12.64
CA ILE A 293 -25.23 3.52 -13.02
C ILE A 293 -25.81 4.86 -13.48
N MET A 294 -25.58 5.93 -12.72
CA MET A 294 -26.09 7.24 -13.08
C MET A 294 -25.59 7.70 -14.45
N GLU A 295 -24.30 7.56 -14.78
CA GLU A 295 -23.78 7.95 -16.10
C GLU A 295 -24.21 6.99 -17.22
N TRP A 296 -24.50 5.73 -16.90
CA TRP A 296 -25.10 4.78 -17.84
C TRP A 296 -26.49 5.25 -18.30
N GLU A 297 -27.35 5.66 -17.37
CA GLU A 297 -28.68 6.21 -17.69
C GLU A 297 -28.59 7.50 -18.52
N ASN A 298 -27.59 8.34 -18.23
CA ASN A 298 -27.36 9.58 -18.99
C ASN A 298 -26.64 9.35 -20.34
N SER A 299 -26.41 8.09 -20.74
CA SER A 299 -25.74 7.71 -22.00
C SER A 299 -24.34 8.36 -22.19
N ASN A 300 -23.65 8.65 -21.09
CA ASN A 300 -22.33 9.28 -21.11
C ASN A 300 -21.22 8.23 -20.98
N SER A 301 -20.90 7.56 -22.09
CA SER A 301 -19.97 6.44 -22.11
C SER A 301 -18.57 6.79 -21.59
N VAL A 302 -18.07 8.00 -21.84
CA VAL A 302 -16.72 8.40 -21.41
C VAL A 302 -16.62 8.58 -19.89
N ALA A 303 -17.64 9.18 -19.27
CA ALA A 303 -17.70 9.32 -17.82
C ALA A 303 -17.87 7.96 -17.16
N MET A 304 -18.78 7.14 -17.66
CA MET A 304 -18.99 5.77 -17.19
C MET A 304 -17.68 4.96 -17.23
N CYS A 305 -16.96 4.95 -18.36
CA CYS A 305 -15.67 4.27 -18.48
C CYS A 305 -14.64 4.79 -17.46
N SER A 306 -14.55 6.11 -17.27
CA SER A 306 -13.60 6.71 -16.31
C SER A 306 -13.92 6.33 -14.86
N TYR A 307 -15.20 6.31 -14.48
CA TYR A 307 -15.63 5.84 -13.15
C TYR A 307 -15.39 4.33 -12.97
N PHE A 308 -15.62 3.52 -14.01
CA PHE A 308 -15.37 2.08 -13.98
C PHE A 308 -13.87 1.74 -13.83
N ILE A 309 -12.99 2.46 -14.54
CA ILE A 309 -11.53 2.32 -14.39
C ILE A 309 -11.11 2.69 -12.96
N SER A 310 -11.66 3.77 -12.42
CA SER A 310 -11.38 4.21 -11.04
C SER A 310 -11.87 3.21 -9.99
N PHE A 311 -13.07 2.67 -10.18
CA PHE A 311 -13.64 1.62 -9.35
C PHE A 311 -12.74 0.38 -9.33
N THR A 312 -12.35 -0.10 -10.51
CA THR A 312 -11.48 -1.27 -10.68
C THR A 312 -10.12 -1.04 -10.03
N SER A 313 -9.53 0.16 -10.21
CA SER A 313 -8.25 0.51 -9.58
C SER A 313 -8.32 0.48 -8.06
N MET A 314 -9.38 1.03 -7.45
CA MET A 314 -9.55 1.02 -5.99
C MET A 314 -9.74 -0.41 -5.46
N MET A 315 -10.50 -1.23 -6.17
CA MET A 315 -10.71 -2.64 -5.83
C MET A 315 -9.41 -3.45 -5.88
N ILE A 316 -8.57 -3.22 -6.90
CA ILE A 316 -7.27 -3.88 -7.03
C ILE A 316 -6.31 -3.40 -5.94
N ASN A 317 -6.25 -2.10 -5.66
CA ASN A 317 -5.40 -1.57 -4.59
C ASN A 317 -5.74 -2.21 -3.23
N MET A 318 -7.04 -2.26 -2.90
CA MET A 318 -7.51 -2.91 -1.68
C MET A 318 -7.23 -4.42 -1.67
N PHE A 319 -7.43 -5.11 -2.80
CA PHE A 319 -7.12 -6.53 -2.96
C PHE A 319 -5.64 -6.79 -2.67
N ILE A 320 -4.71 -5.96 -3.15
CA ILE A 320 -3.27 -6.15 -2.92
C ILE A 320 -2.95 -6.13 -1.42
N PHE A 321 -3.50 -5.18 -0.64
CA PHE A 321 -3.29 -5.16 0.82
C PHE A 321 -3.78 -6.46 1.47
N CYS A 322 -5.00 -6.89 1.16
CA CYS A 322 -5.58 -8.10 1.72
C CYS A 322 -4.83 -9.37 1.27
N TYR A 323 -4.41 -9.42 0.01
CA TYR A 323 -3.62 -10.51 -0.55
C TYR A 323 -2.26 -10.63 0.15
N THR A 324 -1.58 -9.51 0.42
CA THR A 324 -0.30 -9.57 1.17
C THR A 324 -0.50 -10.12 2.59
N GLY A 325 -1.56 -9.72 3.28
CA GLY A 325 -1.90 -10.28 4.61
C GLY A 325 -2.25 -11.78 4.56
N GLU A 326 -2.97 -12.21 3.53
CA GLU A 326 -3.28 -13.62 3.29
C GLU A 326 -2.02 -14.45 3.05
N GLN A 327 -1.13 -13.98 2.17
CA GLN A 327 0.13 -14.67 1.88
C GLN A 327 0.96 -14.85 3.15
N LEU A 328 1.02 -13.82 4.01
CA LEU A 328 1.71 -13.93 5.28
C LEU A 328 1.08 -14.98 6.20
N THR A 329 -0.26 -15.01 6.27
CA THR A 329 -1.00 -15.97 7.09
C THR A 329 -0.75 -17.41 6.62
N VAL A 330 -0.80 -17.66 5.31
CA VAL A 330 -0.50 -18.96 4.72
C VAL A 330 0.93 -19.42 5.03
N GLN A 331 1.92 -18.53 4.92
CA GLN A 331 3.30 -18.89 5.25
C GLN A 331 3.50 -19.12 6.76
N ALA A 332 2.82 -18.36 7.60
CA ALA A 332 2.82 -18.58 9.04
C ALA A 332 2.22 -19.94 9.44
N GLU A 333 1.12 -20.37 8.81
CA GLU A 333 0.53 -21.70 9.00
C GLU A 333 1.45 -22.82 8.50
N SER A 334 2.22 -22.58 7.44
CA SER A 334 3.27 -23.50 7.00
C SER A 334 4.34 -23.71 8.07
N VAL A 335 4.80 -22.64 8.71
CA VAL A 335 5.75 -22.69 9.84
C VAL A 335 5.15 -23.44 11.03
N ALA A 336 3.88 -23.20 11.35
CA ALA A 336 3.19 -23.93 12.42
C ALA A 336 3.16 -25.45 12.14
N ARG A 337 2.78 -25.86 10.92
CA ARG A 337 2.78 -27.27 10.51
C ARG A 337 4.17 -27.89 10.56
N ALA A 338 5.17 -27.25 9.94
CA ALA A 338 6.54 -27.73 9.95
C ALA A 338 7.11 -27.87 11.37
N SER A 339 6.71 -26.98 12.29
CA SER A 339 7.13 -27.08 13.69
C SER A 339 6.53 -28.30 14.40
N CYS A 340 5.31 -28.71 14.06
CA CYS A 340 4.66 -29.89 14.62
C CYS A 340 5.26 -31.20 14.08
N GLU A 341 5.84 -31.17 12.88
CA GLU A 341 6.53 -32.31 12.24
C GLU A 341 7.95 -32.54 12.81
N LEU A 342 8.45 -31.64 13.67
CA LEU A 342 9.71 -31.83 14.36
C LEU A 342 9.62 -33.07 15.25
N GLU A 343 10.54 -34.02 15.07
CA GLU A 343 10.62 -35.27 15.87
C GLU A 343 11.16 -35.02 17.30
N TRP A 344 10.54 -34.10 18.04
CA TRP A 344 10.95 -33.66 19.37
C TRP A 344 11.09 -34.80 20.38
N TYR A 345 10.34 -35.89 20.20
CA TYR A 345 10.37 -37.08 21.04
C TYR A 345 11.66 -37.90 20.91
N ARG A 346 12.47 -37.66 19.85
CA ARG A 346 13.79 -38.29 19.65
C ARG A 346 14.92 -37.50 20.30
N LEU A 347 14.64 -36.33 20.85
CA LEU A 347 15.65 -35.45 21.44
C LEU A 347 15.84 -35.68 22.95
N PRO A 348 17.05 -35.39 23.48
CA PRO A 348 17.27 -35.31 24.92
C PRO A 348 16.33 -34.29 25.60
N GLU A 349 15.91 -34.59 26.84
CA GLU A 349 14.85 -33.85 27.56
C GLU A 349 15.01 -32.31 27.54
N LYS A 350 16.22 -31.81 27.77
CA LYS A 350 16.51 -30.35 27.75
C LYS A 350 16.26 -29.71 26.39
N LYS A 351 16.53 -30.43 25.28
CA LYS A 351 16.37 -29.94 23.91
C LYS A 351 14.91 -30.03 23.45
N ALA A 352 14.22 -31.09 23.86
CA ALA A 352 12.79 -31.26 23.62
C ALA A 352 11.97 -30.07 24.14
N ARG A 353 12.28 -29.56 25.35
CA ARG A 353 11.63 -28.36 25.91
C ARG A 353 11.81 -27.10 25.04
N GLY A 354 12.99 -26.95 24.42
CA GLY A 354 13.27 -25.85 23.49
C GLY A 354 12.40 -25.92 22.23
N ILE A 355 12.20 -27.12 21.68
CA ILE A 355 11.32 -27.31 20.51
C ILE A 355 9.86 -27.07 20.88
N VAL A 356 9.40 -27.49 22.06
CA VAL A 356 8.03 -27.18 22.51
C VAL A 356 7.76 -25.67 22.52
N LEU A 357 8.72 -24.87 22.98
CA LEU A 357 8.60 -23.40 22.91
C LEU A 357 8.52 -22.91 21.46
N VAL A 358 9.32 -23.46 20.55
CA VAL A 358 9.27 -23.13 19.11
C VAL A 358 7.88 -23.45 18.54
N ILE A 359 7.32 -24.62 18.85
CA ILE A 359 5.98 -25.05 18.40
C ILE A 359 4.91 -24.08 18.91
N ILE A 360 4.92 -23.76 20.21
CA ILE A 360 3.96 -22.81 20.80
C ILE A 360 4.06 -21.45 20.10
N MET A 361 5.28 -20.96 19.89
CA MET A 361 5.51 -19.66 19.27
C MET A 361 5.14 -19.62 17.79
N SER A 362 5.31 -20.73 17.07
CA SER A 362 4.91 -20.89 15.66
C SER A 362 3.39 -20.94 15.48
N ASN A 363 2.67 -21.54 16.44
CA ASN A 363 1.20 -21.58 16.46
C ASN A 363 0.56 -20.24 16.88
N LEU A 364 1.36 -19.25 17.29
CA LEU A 364 0.93 -17.89 17.62
C LEU A 364 1.53 -16.87 16.62
N PRO A 365 1.12 -16.91 15.34
CA PRO A 365 1.70 -16.06 14.31
C PRO A 365 1.27 -14.60 14.45
N ILE A 366 2.15 -13.69 14.02
CA ILE A 366 1.84 -12.26 13.96
C ILE A 366 1.14 -11.99 12.64
N ARG A 367 -0.10 -11.52 12.74
CA ARG A 367 -0.91 -11.07 11.60
C ARG A 367 -0.78 -9.57 11.42
N ILE A 368 -1.00 -9.14 10.18
CA ILE A 368 -1.08 -7.72 9.86
C ILE A 368 -2.54 -7.29 9.93
N THR A 369 -2.82 -6.20 10.65
CA THR A 369 -4.19 -5.76 10.92
C THR A 369 -4.44 -4.34 10.44
N ALA A 370 -5.68 -4.06 10.08
CA ALA A 370 -6.19 -2.72 9.91
C ALA A 370 -6.53 -2.15 11.30
N GLY A 371 -5.66 -1.27 11.81
CA GLY A 371 -5.88 -0.53 13.05
C GLY A 371 -6.09 -1.37 14.30
N LYS A 372 -5.54 -2.60 14.37
CA LYS A 372 -5.79 -3.59 15.44
C LYS A 372 -7.24 -4.06 15.58
N MET A 373 -8.08 -3.78 14.59
CA MET A 373 -9.49 -4.18 14.61
C MET A 373 -9.75 -5.42 13.76
N VAL A 374 -9.16 -5.48 12.56
CA VAL A 374 -9.45 -6.53 11.58
C VAL A 374 -8.18 -7.03 10.93
N ASP A 375 -8.00 -8.35 10.88
CA ASP A 375 -6.89 -8.98 10.17
C ASP A 375 -6.99 -8.77 8.65
N LEU A 376 -5.89 -8.42 7.99
CA LEU A 376 -5.84 -8.36 6.53
C LEU A 376 -5.86 -9.79 5.96
N SER A 377 -6.94 -10.13 5.26
CA SER A 377 -7.17 -11.45 4.66
C SER A 377 -8.10 -11.34 3.47
N LEU A 378 -8.17 -12.37 2.64
CA LEU A 378 -9.15 -12.44 1.55
C LEU A 378 -10.59 -12.48 2.07
N LYS A 379 -10.81 -13.02 3.27
CA LYS A 379 -12.11 -12.97 3.97
C LYS A 379 -12.52 -11.53 4.28
N THR A 380 -11.60 -10.71 4.79
CA THR A 380 -11.83 -9.29 5.06
C THR A 380 -12.14 -8.53 3.77
N TYR A 381 -11.43 -8.84 2.68
CA TYR A 381 -11.73 -8.27 1.36
C TYR A 381 -13.17 -8.57 0.93
N GLY A 382 -13.59 -9.83 0.96
CA GLY A 382 -14.95 -10.23 0.61
C GLY A 382 -16.02 -9.55 1.47
N ASN A 383 -15.77 -9.43 2.78
CA ASN A 383 -16.68 -8.73 3.70
C ASN A 383 -16.83 -7.24 3.37
N VAL A 384 -15.74 -6.58 2.99
CA VAL A 384 -15.78 -5.16 2.60
C VAL A 384 -16.48 -4.97 1.27
N VAL A 385 -16.23 -5.83 0.28
CA VAL A 385 -16.95 -5.79 -1.00
C VAL A 385 -18.45 -5.98 -0.79
N LYS A 386 -18.83 -6.96 0.04
CA LYS A 386 -20.23 -7.19 0.41
C LYS A 386 -20.84 -5.95 1.07
N THR A 387 -20.14 -5.35 2.02
CA THR A 387 -20.57 -4.12 2.71
C THR A 387 -20.73 -2.96 1.73
N ALA A 388 -19.79 -2.77 0.80
CA ALA A 388 -19.86 -1.72 -0.22
C ALA A 388 -21.07 -1.91 -1.14
N VAL A 389 -21.37 -3.15 -1.57
CA VAL A 389 -22.56 -3.48 -2.37
C VAL A 389 -23.84 -3.25 -1.59
N THR A 390 -23.89 -3.60 -0.30
CA THR A 390 -25.06 -3.33 0.56
C THR A 390 -25.34 -1.84 0.65
N TYR A 391 -24.32 -1.02 0.94
CA TYR A 391 -24.48 0.44 1.00
C TYR A 391 -24.85 1.03 -0.36
N PHE A 392 -24.31 0.48 -1.44
CA PHE A 392 -24.65 0.88 -2.80
C PHE A 392 -26.13 0.61 -3.10
N ASN A 393 -26.65 -0.58 -2.77
CA ASN A 393 -28.07 -0.89 -2.94
C ASN A 393 -28.96 0.01 -2.06
N MET A 394 -28.53 0.33 -0.84
CA MET A 394 -29.25 1.28 0.01
C MET A 394 -29.30 2.68 -0.63
N LEU A 395 -28.19 3.14 -1.23
CA LEU A 395 -28.17 4.42 -1.94
C LEU A 395 -29.15 4.40 -3.11
N LEU A 396 -29.16 3.34 -3.93
CA LEU A 396 -30.09 3.20 -5.06
C LEU A 396 -31.54 3.31 -4.59
N ASN A 397 -31.94 2.53 -3.60
CA ASN A 397 -33.31 2.53 -3.05
C ASN A 397 -33.76 3.88 -2.46
N ILE A 398 -32.83 4.77 -2.09
CA ILE A 398 -33.16 6.11 -1.58
C ILE A 398 -33.30 7.12 -2.72
N THR A 399 -32.63 6.88 -3.85
CA THR A 399 -32.67 7.74 -5.03
C THR A 399 -33.74 7.38 -6.06
N ASP A 400 -34.17 6.13 -6.10
CA ASP A 400 -35.39 5.67 -6.78
C ASP A 400 -36.64 6.11 -6.00
#